data_AF-A0A2T1NEP2-F1
#
_entry.id   AF-A0A2T1NEP2-F1
#
_cell.length_a   1.000
_cell.length_b   1.000
_cell.length_c   1.000
_cell.angle_alpha   90.00
_cell.angle_beta   90.00
_cell.angle_gamma   90.00
#
_symmetry.space_group_name_H-M   'P 1'
#
loop_
_entity.id
_entity.type
_entity.pdbx_description
1 polymer ?
#
loop_
_entity_poly.entity_id
_entity_poly.type
_entity_poly.pdbx_seq_one_letter_code
_entity_poly.pdbx_strand_id
1 'polypeptide(L)'
;MSKDPAFLFYSQDFYTGTRLMLPEERACYIDLLIYQHQNGYIPTDLKRVQMFCSGCSLEVVETVLNTKFNQVVNHLVNQKTNQTETVWLNKRLTEETTKRDKYRPQKVASGTFAGLISKSKLTKKQKEKIKKDFNFSKIIEKKGVLITDLDLIKSNVKDQFNQMVDHMVNNLENENENENENIIVKIKDSDFEEIKNVFNSVCKDLPSIQKITEKRKKSILNLAKKHNLETIGNVFKITSQSEFLNGNNKDNWSASFDWLLNPNNFLKVLEGNYSKNTTNNKPTVNGQTKETVETNLNNWLNDA
;
A
#
# COMPACT_ATOMS: atom_id res chain seq x y z
N MET A 1 -23.11 -3.70 -19.24
CA MET A 1 -21.98 -2.76 -19.10
C MET A 1 -22.15 -1.63 -20.09
N SER A 2 -21.94 -0.37 -19.68
CA SER A 2 -21.87 0.76 -20.62
C SER A 2 -20.67 0.54 -21.57
N LYS A 3 -20.86 0.76 -22.87
CA LYS A 3 -19.77 0.73 -23.85
C LYS A 3 -18.69 1.74 -23.44
N ASP A 4 -17.43 1.45 -23.79
CA ASP A 4 -16.34 2.38 -23.49
C ASP A 4 -16.68 3.75 -24.12
N PRO A 5 -16.62 4.86 -23.36
CA PRO A 5 -16.93 6.17 -23.93
C PRO A 5 -15.83 6.68 -24.88
N ALA A 6 -14.65 6.05 -24.92
CA ALA A 6 -13.52 6.55 -25.67
C ALA A 6 -12.68 5.47 -26.35
N PHE A 7 -12.22 5.77 -27.56
CA PHE A 7 -11.15 5.06 -28.25
C PHE A 7 -9.90 5.94 -28.36
N LEU A 8 -8.75 5.33 -28.61
CA LEU A 8 -7.50 6.04 -28.75
C LEU A 8 -7.40 6.68 -30.15
N PHE A 9 -7.14 7.99 -30.19
CA PHE A 9 -7.05 8.76 -31.42
C PHE A 9 -5.68 9.42 -31.53
N TYR A 10 -4.86 8.93 -32.47
CA TYR A 10 -3.53 9.46 -32.73
C TYR A 10 -3.61 10.60 -33.74
N SER A 11 -3.32 11.83 -33.30
CA SER A 11 -3.42 13.03 -34.14
C SER A 11 -2.52 12.95 -35.38
N GLN A 12 -1.29 12.41 -35.25
CA GLN A 12 -0.36 12.26 -36.36
C GLN A 12 -0.82 11.23 -37.39
N ASP A 13 -1.28 10.06 -36.95
CA ASP A 13 -1.82 9.01 -37.82
C ASP A 13 -3.05 9.53 -38.57
N PHE A 14 -3.94 10.22 -37.85
CA PHE A 14 -5.13 10.81 -38.45
C PHE A 14 -4.78 11.89 -39.46
N TYR A 15 -3.89 12.83 -39.10
CA TYR A 15 -3.46 13.91 -39.97
C TYR A 15 -2.84 13.36 -41.26
N THR A 16 -1.91 12.43 -41.13
CA THR A 16 -1.21 11.84 -42.28
C THR A 16 -2.16 11.01 -43.14
N GLY A 17 -2.99 10.17 -42.50
CA GLY A 17 -3.94 9.30 -43.18
C GLY A 17 -5.09 10.04 -43.87
N THR A 18 -5.43 11.25 -43.44
CA THR A 18 -6.50 12.07 -44.02
C THR A 18 -5.99 13.27 -44.82
N ARG A 19 -4.67 13.38 -45.04
CA ARG A 19 -4.06 14.58 -45.61
C ARG A 19 -4.57 14.94 -47.01
N LEU A 20 -4.87 13.92 -47.81
CA LEU A 20 -5.33 14.03 -49.19
C LEU A 20 -6.86 13.95 -49.34
N MET A 21 -7.58 13.82 -48.23
CA MET A 21 -9.04 13.73 -48.25
C MET A 21 -9.66 15.14 -48.29
N LEU A 22 -10.79 15.26 -48.97
CA LEU A 22 -11.62 16.45 -48.90
C LEU A 22 -12.15 16.65 -47.47
N PRO A 23 -12.49 17.89 -47.06
CA PRO A 23 -13.05 18.15 -45.73
C PRO A 23 -14.29 17.29 -45.42
N GLU A 24 -15.16 17.10 -46.41
CA GLU A 24 -16.38 16.28 -46.32
C GLU A 24 -16.06 14.79 -46.12
N GLU A 25 -15.10 14.24 -46.87
CA GLU A 25 -14.65 12.86 -46.71
C GLU A 25 -14.02 12.63 -45.33
N ARG A 26 -13.24 13.62 -44.85
CA ARG A 26 -12.60 13.56 -43.53
C ARG A 26 -13.64 13.59 -42.41
N ALA A 27 -14.70 14.39 -42.56
CA ALA A 27 -15.83 14.41 -41.63
C ALA A 27 -16.55 13.05 -41.63
N CYS A 28 -16.92 12.56 -42.81
CA CYS A 28 -17.53 11.24 -42.99
C CYS A 28 -16.68 10.12 -42.34
N TYR A 29 -15.36 10.17 -42.49
CA TYR A 29 -14.48 9.16 -41.90
C TYR A 29 -14.56 9.14 -40.38
N ILE A 30 -14.54 10.30 -39.73
CA ILE A 30 -14.68 10.40 -38.27
C ILE A 30 -16.04 9.88 -37.81
N ASP A 31 -17.13 10.26 -38.49
CA ASP A 31 -18.47 9.82 -38.13
C ASP A 31 -18.61 8.29 -38.21
N LEU A 32 -18.03 7.67 -39.24
CA LEU A 32 -18.01 6.21 -39.39
C LEU A 32 -17.15 5.52 -38.32
N LEU A 33 -16.01 6.11 -37.92
CA LEU A 33 -15.21 5.58 -36.80
C LEU A 33 -16.00 5.64 -35.48
N ILE A 34 -16.70 6.75 -35.23
CA ILE A 34 -17.56 6.91 -34.05
C ILE A 34 -18.69 5.89 -34.08
N TYR A 35 -19.36 5.73 -35.24
CA TYR A 35 -20.39 4.73 -35.43
C TYR A 35 -19.85 3.33 -35.09
N GLN A 36 -18.71 2.95 -35.66
CA GLN A 36 -18.14 1.62 -35.46
C GLN A 36 -17.82 1.37 -33.97
N HIS A 37 -17.25 2.36 -33.29
CA HIS A 37 -16.94 2.25 -31.87
C HIS A 37 -18.21 2.07 -31.01
N GLN A 38 -19.28 2.81 -31.33
CA GLN A 38 -20.52 2.78 -30.54
C GLN A 38 -21.45 1.63 -30.92
N ASN A 39 -21.43 1.14 -32.17
CA ASN A 39 -22.41 0.17 -32.68
C ASN A 39 -21.80 -1.16 -33.15
N GLY A 40 -20.47 -1.23 -33.34
CA GLY A 40 -19.79 -2.40 -33.89
C GLY A 40 -19.65 -2.31 -35.40
N TYR A 41 -19.94 -3.38 -36.13
CA TYR A 41 -19.78 -3.37 -37.59
C TYR A 41 -20.68 -2.34 -38.28
N ILE A 42 -20.17 -1.73 -39.36
CA ILE A 42 -20.94 -0.80 -40.20
C ILE A 42 -21.74 -1.64 -41.23
N PRO A 43 -23.07 -1.46 -41.33
CA PRO A 43 -23.90 -2.16 -42.31
C PRO A 43 -23.54 -1.82 -43.76
N THR A 44 -23.96 -2.67 -44.70
CA THR A 44 -23.78 -2.44 -46.15
C THR A 44 -24.87 -1.58 -46.78
N ASP A 45 -26.00 -1.37 -46.10
CA ASP A 45 -27.04 -0.43 -46.54
C ASP A 45 -26.53 1.02 -46.46
N LEU A 46 -26.00 1.53 -47.57
CA LEU A 46 -25.42 2.87 -47.68
C LEU A 46 -26.42 3.98 -47.34
N LYS A 47 -27.72 3.81 -47.63
CA LYS A 47 -28.74 4.82 -47.29
C LYS A 47 -28.87 4.97 -45.79
N ARG A 48 -28.87 3.83 -45.07
CA ARG A 48 -28.91 3.83 -43.60
C ARG A 48 -27.62 4.36 -42.99
N VAL A 49 -26.46 4.03 -43.57
CA VAL A 49 -25.16 4.55 -43.12
C VAL A 49 -25.07 6.06 -43.32
N GLN A 50 -25.54 6.58 -44.46
CA GLN A 50 -25.55 8.01 -44.77
C GLN A 50 -26.32 8.83 -43.72
N MET A 51 -27.38 8.27 -43.11
CA MET A 51 -28.11 8.95 -42.03
C MET A 51 -27.22 9.33 -40.83
N PHE A 52 -26.11 8.61 -40.62
CA PHE A 52 -25.14 8.89 -39.57
C PHE A 52 -24.03 9.86 -40.01
N CYS A 53 -23.79 9.99 -41.30
CA CYS A 53 -22.83 10.93 -41.90
C CYS A 53 -23.57 12.14 -42.48
N SER A 54 -24.29 12.86 -41.62
CA SER A 54 -25.18 13.95 -42.06
C SER A 54 -24.40 15.01 -42.83
N GLY A 55 -24.87 15.33 -44.05
CA GLY A 55 -24.21 16.30 -44.93
C GLY A 55 -23.22 15.69 -45.93
N CYS A 56 -22.96 14.37 -45.87
CA CYS A 56 -22.17 13.67 -46.88
C CYS A 56 -23.07 13.05 -47.95
N SER A 57 -22.64 13.12 -49.22
CA SER A 57 -23.34 12.43 -50.31
C SER A 57 -23.12 10.91 -50.22
N LEU A 58 -23.93 10.12 -50.92
CA LEU A 58 -23.77 8.66 -50.97
C LEU A 58 -22.42 8.28 -51.58
N GLU A 59 -21.98 9.01 -52.60
CA GLU A 59 -20.69 8.80 -53.27
C GLU A 59 -19.52 9.05 -52.33
N VAL A 60 -19.61 10.07 -51.47
CA VAL A 60 -18.61 10.36 -50.43
C VAL A 60 -18.55 9.21 -49.41
N VAL A 61 -19.69 8.75 -48.92
CA VAL A 61 -19.75 7.62 -47.97
C VAL A 61 -19.14 6.36 -48.58
N GLU A 62 -19.50 6.05 -49.83
CA GLU A 62 -18.96 4.90 -50.56
C GLU A 62 -17.45 5.01 -50.76
N THR A 63 -16.95 6.18 -51.17
CA THR A 63 -15.52 6.44 -51.35
C THR A 63 -14.74 6.24 -50.05
N VAL A 64 -15.25 6.77 -48.94
CA VAL A 64 -14.60 6.63 -47.62
C VAL A 64 -14.62 5.19 -47.14
N LEU A 65 -15.74 4.46 -47.29
CA LEU A 65 -15.82 3.05 -46.91
C LEU A 65 -14.80 2.22 -47.71
N ASN A 66 -14.75 2.39 -49.02
CA ASN A 66 -13.83 1.65 -49.89
C ASN A 66 -12.35 1.97 -49.60
N THR A 67 -12.02 3.20 -49.20
CA THR A 67 -10.62 3.62 -48.98
C THR A 67 -10.12 3.41 -47.55
N LYS A 68 -10.99 3.48 -46.54
CA LYS A 68 -10.63 3.46 -45.11
C LYS A 68 -11.16 2.27 -44.32
N PHE A 69 -12.06 1.49 -44.90
CA PHE A 69 -12.67 0.33 -44.25
C PHE A 69 -12.46 -0.92 -45.10
N ASN A 70 -12.68 -2.07 -44.47
CA ASN A 70 -12.58 -3.38 -45.09
C ASN A 70 -13.93 -4.07 -44.98
N GLN A 71 -14.37 -4.68 -46.07
CA GLN A 71 -15.48 -5.63 -46.03
C GLN A 71 -15.00 -6.92 -45.36
N VAL A 72 -15.81 -7.42 -44.44
CA VAL A 72 -15.63 -8.74 -43.81
C VAL A 72 -16.94 -9.47 -43.74
N VAL A 73 -16.86 -10.79 -43.67
CA VAL A 73 -18.02 -11.64 -43.43
C VAL A 73 -18.29 -11.65 -41.92
N ASN A 74 -19.48 -11.21 -41.54
CA ASN A 74 -19.93 -11.32 -40.16
C ASN A 74 -20.52 -12.72 -39.91
N HIS A 75 -19.76 -13.57 -39.24
CA HIS A 75 -20.20 -14.91 -38.86
C HIS A 75 -21.15 -14.95 -37.65
N LEU A 76 -21.44 -13.79 -37.03
CA LEU A 76 -22.32 -13.68 -35.86
C LEU A 76 -23.80 -13.44 -36.22
N VAL A 77 -24.18 -13.49 -37.50
CA VAL A 77 -25.55 -13.25 -37.95
C VAL A 77 -26.42 -14.49 -37.76
N ASN A 78 -27.40 -14.37 -36.85
CA ASN A 78 -28.54 -15.24 -36.57
C ASN A 78 -28.35 -16.75 -36.83
N GLN A 79 -28.24 -17.54 -35.76
CA GLN A 79 -28.37 -19.02 -35.77
C GLN A 79 -29.67 -19.54 -36.43
N LYS A 80 -30.60 -18.65 -36.77
CA LYS A 80 -31.88 -18.96 -37.43
C LYS A 80 -31.89 -18.78 -38.95
N THR A 81 -30.96 -18.05 -39.56
CA THR A 81 -31.05 -17.71 -41.00
C THR A 81 -29.91 -18.22 -41.87
N ASN A 82 -28.81 -18.76 -41.32
CA ASN A 82 -27.65 -19.28 -42.08
C ASN A 82 -27.11 -18.34 -43.17
N GLN A 83 -27.47 -17.05 -43.13
CA GLN A 83 -27.07 -16.06 -44.12
C GLN A 83 -25.88 -15.29 -43.57
N THR A 84 -24.75 -15.43 -44.26
CA THR A 84 -23.56 -14.63 -44.02
C THR A 84 -23.80 -13.21 -44.51
N GLU A 85 -23.71 -12.22 -43.64
CA GLU A 85 -23.83 -10.81 -44.02
C GLU A 85 -22.44 -10.19 -44.17
N THR A 86 -22.20 -9.52 -45.29
CA THR A 86 -20.99 -8.71 -45.48
C THR A 86 -21.18 -7.38 -44.74
N VAL A 87 -20.18 -6.98 -43.98
CA VAL A 87 -20.18 -5.74 -43.19
C VAL A 87 -18.84 -5.02 -43.32
N TRP A 88 -18.82 -3.73 -42.99
CA TRP A 88 -17.63 -2.89 -43.03
C TRP A 88 -16.99 -2.76 -41.64
N LEU A 89 -15.65 -2.80 -41.58
CA LEU A 89 -14.88 -2.39 -40.40
C LEU A 89 -13.60 -1.64 -40.74
N ASN A 90 -13.17 -0.77 -39.84
CA ASN A 90 -11.82 -0.25 -39.77
C ASN A 90 -10.99 -1.15 -38.87
N LYS A 91 -10.03 -1.88 -39.46
CA LYS A 91 -9.17 -2.84 -38.73
C LYS A 91 -8.39 -2.18 -37.59
N ARG A 92 -7.83 -1.00 -37.86
CA ARG A 92 -7.01 -0.25 -36.90
C ARG A 92 -7.79 0.10 -35.64
N LEU A 93 -9.02 0.59 -35.77
CA LEU A 93 -9.89 0.90 -34.64
C LEU A 93 -10.20 -0.37 -33.82
N THR A 94 -10.49 -1.48 -34.49
CA THR A 94 -10.76 -2.77 -33.82
C THR A 94 -9.55 -3.27 -33.04
N GLU A 95 -8.34 -3.18 -33.61
CA GLU A 95 -7.10 -3.54 -32.92
C GLU A 95 -6.88 -2.69 -31.66
N GLU A 96 -7.03 -1.37 -31.74
CA GLU A 96 -6.82 -0.47 -30.62
C GLU A 96 -7.89 -0.67 -29.51
N THR A 97 -9.14 -0.90 -29.90
CA THR A 97 -10.22 -1.23 -28.96
C THR A 97 -9.95 -2.57 -28.27
N THR A 98 -9.53 -3.59 -29.01
CA THR A 98 -9.20 -4.92 -28.45
C THR A 98 -8.01 -4.86 -27.50
N LYS A 99 -6.94 -4.11 -27.86
CA LYS A 99 -5.80 -3.87 -26.95
C LYS A 99 -6.29 -3.22 -25.67
N ARG A 100 -7.10 -2.16 -25.78
CA ARG A 100 -7.65 -1.45 -24.62
C ARG A 100 -8.48 -2.39 -23.74
N ASP A 101 -9.35 -3.20 -24.31
CA ASP A 101 -10.17 -4.16 -23.57
C ASP A 101 -9.31 -5.20 -22.83
N LYS A 102 -8.21 -5.66 -23.44
CA LYS A 102 -7.26 -6.57 -22.79
C LYS A 102 -6.59 -5.95 -21.55
N TYR A 103 -6.22 -4.67 -21.61
CA TYR A 103 -5.54 -3.98 -20.49
C TYR A 103 -6.49 -3.35 -19.48
N ARG A 104 -7.77 -3.17 -19.83
CA ARG A 104 -8.76 -2.47 -19.00
C ARG A 104 -8.97 -3.15 -17.63
N PRO A 105 -9.11 -4.49 -17.52
CA PRO A 105 -9.18 -5.18 -16.23
C PRO A 105 -8.00 -4.85 -15.31
N GLN A 106 -6.77 -4.93 -15.82
CA GLN A 106 -5.56 -4.63 -15.06
C GLN A 106 -5.55 -3.17 -14.59
N LYS A 107 -5.88 -2.22 -15.48
CA LYS A 107 -5.94 -0.79 -15.12
C LYS A 107 -6.96 -0.50 -14.04
N VAL A 108 -8.16 -1.09 -14.14
CA VAL A 108 -9.22 -0.94 -13.13
C VAL A 108 -8.78 -1.54 -11.80
N ALA A 109 -8.19 -2.73 -11.81
CA ALA A 109 -7.70 -3.39 -10.59
C ALA A 109 -6.61 -2.55 -9.91
N SER A 110 -5.59 -2.11 -10.65
CA SER A 110 -4.51 -1.27 -10.12
C SER A 110 -4.99 0.09 -9.63
N GLY A 111 -5.90 0.74 -10.36
CA GLY A 111 -6.48 2.03 -9.94
C GLY A 111 -7.31 1.90 -8.65
N THR A 112 -8.11 0.84 -8.54
CA THR A 112 -8.90 0.55 -7.34
C THR A 112 -7.99 0.30 -6.13
N PHE A 113 -6.98 -0.55 -6.31
CA PHE A 113 -5.99 -0.84 -5.27
C PHE A 113 -5.23 0.42 -4.82
N ALA A 114 -4.77 1.26 -5.75
CA ALA A 114 -4.12 2.53 -5.42
C ALA A 114 -5.04 3.48 -4.62
N GLY A 115 -6.34 3.51 -4.99
CA GLY A 115 -7.36 4.24 -4.24
C GLY A 115 -7.54 3.74 -2.81
N LEU A 116 -7.52 2.42 -2.59
CA LEU A 116 -7.60 1.82 -1.25
C LEU A 116 -6.34 2.12 -0.42
N ILE A 117 -5.15 1.95 -1.01
CA ILE A 117 -3.87 2.22 -0.35
C ILE A 117 -3.72 3.69 0.05
N SER A 118 -4.16 4.62 -0.80
CA SER A 118 -4.07 6.06 -0.51
C SER A 118 -5.00 6.46 0.64
N LYS A 119 -6.23 5.94 0.67
CA LYS A 119 -7.23 6.22 1.71
C LYS A 119 -7.01 5.47 3.03
N SER A 120 -6.19 4.41 3.03
CA SER A 120 -5.96 3.63 4.25
C SER A 120 -5.09 4.37 5.26
N LYS A 121 -5.37 4.12 6.55
CA LYS A 121 -4.62 4.65 7.70
C LYS A 121 -3.32 3.86 8.00
N LEU A 122 -2.79 3.15 7.01
CA LEU A 122 -1.59 2.33 7.16
C LEU A 122 -0.32 3.20 7.16
N THR A 123 0.72 2.73 7.85
CA THR A 123 2.05 3.35 7.80
C THR A 123 2.72 3.14 6.42
N LYS A 124 3.76 3.91 6.13
CA LYS A 124 4.52 3.79 4.86
C LYS A 124 5.06 2.38 4.63
N LYS A 125 5.68 1.77 5.65
CA LYS A 125 6.24 0.42 5.60
C LYS A 125 5.17 -0.64 5.32
N GLN A 126 3.99 -0.52 5.94
CA GLN A 126 2.87 -1.43 5.69
C GLN A 126 2.33 -1.29 4.27
N LYS A 127 2.20 -0.05 3.75
CA LYS A 127 1.79 0.20 2.36
C LYS A 127 2.78 -0.43 1.37
N GLU A 128 4.09 -0.32 1.61
CA GLU A 128 5.12 -0.94 0.77
C GLU A 128 5.03 -2.47 0.77
N LYS A 129 4.84 -3.09 1.95
CA LYS A 129 4.65 -4.55 2.07
C LYS A 129 3.43 -5.02 1.29
N ILE A 130 2.26 -4.40 1.49
CA ILE A 130 1.04 -4.77 0.76
C ILE A 130 1.22 -4.58 -0.75
N LYS A 131 1.84 -3.48 -1.19
CA LYS A 131 2.12 -3.25 -2.62
C LYS A 131 2.98 -4.35 -3.24
N LYS A 132 3.96 -4.87 -2.50
CA LYS A 132 4.85 -5.95 -2.97
C LYS A 132 4.12 -7.28 -3.05
N ASP A 133 3.26 -7.57 -2.08
CA ASP A 133 2.61 -8.88 -1.94
C ASP A 133 1.30 -8.98 -2.75
N PHE A 134 0.72 -7.85 -3.15
CA PHE A 134 -0.54 -7.81 -3.89
C PHE A 134 -0.37 -8.30 -5.33
N ASN A 135 -1.03 -9.40 -5.68
CA ASN A 135 -0.97 -9.99 -7.01
C ASN A 135 -2.26 -9.75 -7.80
N PHE A 136 -2.17 -8.89 -8.82
CA PHE A 136 -3.32 -8.55 -9.68
C PHE A 136 -3.74 -9.69 -10.61
N SER A 137 -2.81 -10.48 -11.14
CA SER A 137 -3.11 -11.54 -12.11
C SER A 137 -4.12 -12.55 -11.56
N LYS A 138 -4.00 -12.91 -10.27
CA LYS A 138 -4.95 -13.81 -9.58
C LYS A 138 -6.37 -13.26 -9.49
N ILE A 139 -6.54 -11.94 -9.57
CA ILE A 139 -7.83 -11.25 -9.43
C ILE A 139 -8.51 -11.11 -10.78
N ILE A 140 -7.74 -10.78 -11.81
CA ILE A 140 -8.27 -10.48 -13.14
C ILE A 140 -8.40 -11.73 -14.01
N GLU A 141 -7.78 -12.86 -13.64
CA GLU A 141 -7.87 -14.12 -14.37
C GLU A 141 -8.43 -15.24 -13.50
N LYS A 142 -9.37 -16.02 -14.04
CA LYS A 142 -9.93 -17.22 -13.39
C LYS A 142 -9.88 -18.39 -14.36
N LYS A 143 -9.16 -19.47 -13.98
CA LYS A 143 -8.94 -20.66 -14.83
C LYS A 143 -8.36 -20.32 -16.22
N GLY A 144 -7.48 -19.31 -16.30
CA GLY A 144 -6.88 -18.86 -17.56
C GLY A 144 -7.79 -17.98 -18.43
N VAL A 145 -8.97 -17.61 -17.95
CA VAL A 145 -9.90 -16.70 -18.64
C VAL A 145 -9.88 -15.34 -17.95
N LEU A 146 -9.71 -14.28 -18.75
CA LEU A 146 -9.74 -12.90 -18.28
C LEU A 146 -11.16 -12.52 -17.87
N ILE A 147 -11.30 -11.97 -16.66
CA ILE A 147 -12.55 -11.41 -16.16
C ILE A 147 -12.75 -10.04 -16.80
N THR A 148 -13.88 -9.85 -17.47
CA THR A 148 -14.23 -8.57 -18.11
C THR A 148 -15.21 -7.75 -17.29
N ASP A 149 -15.85 -8.35 -16.28
CA ASP A 149 -16.72 -7.66 -15.33
C ASP A 149 -15.90 -6.76 -14.40
N LEU A 150 -15.99 -5.46 -14.64
CA LEU A 150 -15.22 -4.45 -13.93
C LEU A 150 -15.66 -4.28 -12.47
N ASP A 151 -16.93 -4.50 -12.15
CA ASP A 151 -17.44 -4.32 -10.79
C ASP A 151 -17.08 -5.52 -9.92
N LEU A 152 -17.10 -6.72 -10.50
CA LEU A 152 -16.54 -7.91 -9.88
C LEU A 152 -15.04 -7.75 -9.58
N ILE A 153 -14.26 -7.20 -10.53
CA ILE A 153 -12.83 -6.92 -10.31
C ILE A 153 -12.63 -5.96 -9.13
N LYS A 154 -13.38 -4.86 -9.08
CA LYS A 154 -13.29 -3.89 -7.97
C LYS A 154 -13.61 -4.54 -6.63
N SER A 155 -14.66 -5.38 -6.57
CA SER A 155 -15.03 -6.12 -5.36
C SER A 155 -13.89 -7.03 -4.92
N ASN A 156 -13.40 -7.88 -5.82
CA ASN A 156 -12.32 -8.82 -5.51
C ASN A 156 -11.04 -8.11 -5.03
N VAL A 157 -10.68 -6.98 -5.64
CA VAL A 157 -9.55 -6.16 -5.18
C VAL A 157 -9.76 -5.66 -3.76
N LYS A 158 -10.97 -5.17 -3.45
CA LYS A 158 -11.31 -4.69 -2.12
C LYS A 158 -11.27 -5.82 -1.08
N ASP A 159 -11.82 -6.97 -1.41
CA ASP A 159 -11.89 -8.13 -0.52
C ASP A 159 -10.48 -8.66 -0.21
N GLN A 160 -9.64 -8.84 -1.23
CA GLN A 160 -8.27 -9.28 -1.03
C GLN A 160 -7.44 -8.23 -0.26
N PHE A 161 -7.62 -6.94 -0.54
CA PHE A 161 -6.95 -5.88 0.20
C PHE A 161 -7.32 -5.92 1.69
N ASN A 162 -8.60 -6.03 2.00
CA ASN A 162 -9.08 -6.12 3.38
C ASN A 162 -8.52 -7.35 4.09
N GLN A 163 -8.55 -8.52 3.45
CA GLN A 163 -7.94 -9.75 4.00
C GLN A 163 -6.45 -9.58 4.33
N MET A 164 -5.69 -8.89 3.47
CA MET A 164 -4.27 -8.63 3.72
C MET A 164 -4.06 -7.65 4.89
N VAL A 165 -4.93 -6.65 5.03
CA VAL A 165 -4.91 -5.72 6.17
C VAL A 165 -5.28 -6.45 7.46
N ASP A 166 -6.34 -7.25 7.44
CA ASP A 166 -6.80 -8.01 8.60
C ASP A 166 -5.73 -9.02 9.03
N HIS A 167 -5.14 -9.76 8.10
CA HIS A 167 -4.02 -10.65 8.39
C HIS A 167 -2.81 -9.88 8.93
N MET A 168 -2.57 -8.65 8.50
CA MET A 168 -1.49 -7.83 9.06
C MET A 168 -1.80 -7.35 10.48
N VAL A 169 -3.05 -7.01 10.79
CA VAL A 169 -3.48 -6.62 12.14
C VAL A 169 -3.45 -7.84 13.07
N ASN A 170 -4.00 -8.96 12.63
CA ASN A 170 -3.98 -10.23 13.37
C ASN A 170 -2.54 -10.76 13.51
N ASN A 171 -1.68 -10.56 12.50
CA ASN A 171 -0.27 -10.85 12.65
C ASN A 171 0.44 -9.88 13.56
N LEU A 172 0.02 -8.62 13.76
CA LEU A 172 0.58 -7.79 14.82
C LEU A 172 0.14 -8.30 16.21
N GLU A 173 -1.08 -8.83 16.33
CA GLU A 173 -1.55 -9.51 17.54
C GLU A 173 -0.77 -10.82 17.80
N ASN A 174 -0.49 -11.60 16.75
CA ASN A 174 0.26 -12.86 16.82
C ASN A 174 1.80 -12.70 16.75
N GLU A 175 2.36 -11.64 16.16
CA GLU A 175 3.80 -11.29 16.15
C GLU A 175 4.19 -10.70 17.52
N ASN A 176 3.25 -10.13 18.27
CA ASN A 176 3.43 -9.92 19.71
C ASN A 176 3.53 -11.26 20.50
N GLU A 177 3.12 -12.38 19.90
CA GLU A 177 3.37 -13.73 20.42
C GLU A 177 4.59 -14.42 19.76
N ASN A 178 4.89 -14.16 18.48
CA ASN A 178 5.86 -14.90 17.65
C ASN A 178 7.13 -14.14 17.18
N GLU A 179 7.30 -12.83 17.42
CA GLU A 179 8.63 -12.17 17.29
C GLU A 179 9.62 -12.64 18.39
N ASN A 180 9.17 -13.55 19.25
CA ASN A 180 9.92 -14.09 20.37
C ASN A 180 10.83 -15.29 20.05
N GLU A 181 11.00 -15.68 18.77
CA GLU A 181 11.71 -16.92 18.41
C GLU A 181 13.15 -16.79 17.87
N ASN A 182 13.73 -15.59 17.72
CA ASN A 182 15.11 -15.47 17.20
C ASN A 182 16.18 -14.99 18.19
N ILE A 183 15.98 -15.27 19.49
CA ILE A 183 17.06 -15.66 20.44
C ILE A 183 16.39 -16.60 21.45
N ILE A 184 16.56 -17.92 21.33
CA ILE A 184 16.20 -18.83 22.43
C ILE A 184 17.23 -18.60 23.54
N VAL A 185 17.01 -17.57 24.35
CA VAL A 185 17.60 -17.54 25.70
C VAL A 185 16.85 -18.65 26.43
N LYS A 186 17.52 -19.79 26.67
CA LYS A 186 16.98 -20.91 27.46
C LYS A 186 16.88 -20.50 28.93
N ILE A 187 15.98 -19.58 29.24
CA ILE A 187 15.68 -19.14 30.60
C ILE A 187 14.79 -20.21 31.23
N LYS A 188 15.28 -20.83 32.31
CA LYS A 188 14.54 -21.85 33.08
C LYS A 188 13.72 -21.17 34.17
N ASP A 189 12.74 -21.88 34.74
CA ASP A 189 11.96 -21.34 35.87
C ASP A 189 12.85 -20.95 37.07
N SER A 190 13.99 -21.63 37.25
CA SER A 190 15.01 -21.29 38.27
C SER A 190 15.54 -19.87 38.15
N ASP A 191 15.66 -19.35 36.92
CA ASP A 191 16.32 -18.08 36.65
C ASP A 191 15.42 -16.90 37.05
N PHE A 192 14.09 -17.07 36.97
CA PHE A 192 13.15 -16.06 37.45
C PHE A 192 13.19 -15.92 38.97
N GLU A 193 13.33 -17.03 39.69
CA GLU A 193 13.51 -16.99 41.15
C GLU A 193 14.89 -16.43 41.51
N GLU A 194 15.93 -16.70 40.72
CA GLU A 194 17.24 -16.06 40.90
C GLU A 194 17.15 -14.54 40.74
N ILE A 195 16.53 -14.04 39.67
CA ILE A 195 16.31 -12.60 39.46
C ILE A 195 15.52 -11.96 40.61
N LYS A 196 14.49 -12.65 41.12
CA LYS A 196 13.73 -12.21 42.29
C LYS A 196 14.63 -12.11 43.54
N ASN A 197 15.47 -13.11 43.76
CA ASN A 197 16.39 -13.16 44.90
C ASN A 197 17.45 -12.06 44.79
N VAL A 198 17.99 -11.82 43.59
CA VAL A 198 18.92 -10.71 43.34
C VAL A 198 18.25 -9.39 43.70
N PHE A 199 17.07 -9.10 43.16
CA PHE A 199 16.33 -7.87 43.50
C PHE A 199 16.14 -7.70 45.01
N ASN A 200 15.59 -8.72 45.68
CA ASN A 200 15.33 -8.67 47.12
C ASN A 200 16.61 -8.54 47.96
N SER A 201 17.75 -9.06 47.49
CA SER A 201 19.01 -9.01 48.21
C SER A 201 19.72 -7.65 48.09
N VAL A 202 19.65 -7.01 46.92
CA VAL A 202 20.35 -5.74 46.64
C VAL A 202 19.48 -4.52 46.92
N CYS A 203 18.19 -4.56 46.62
CA CYS A 203 17.26 -3.43 46.79
C CYS A 203 16.57 -3.47 48.15
N LYS A 204 17.33 -3.38 49.25
CA LYS A 204 16.82 -3.52 50.61
C LYS A 204 15.84 -2.41 51.04
N ASP A 205 15.94 -1.25 50.42
CA ASP A 205 15.09 -0.09 50.68
C ASP A 205 13.76 -0.15 49.89
N LEU A 206 13.58 -1.16 49.02
CA LEU A 206 12.38 -1.35 48.22
C LEU A 206 11.54 -2.53 48.73
N PRO A 207 10.20 -2.54 48.51
CA PRO A 207 9.35 -3.65 48.92
C PRO A 207 9.78 -4.98 48.30
N SER A 208 9.99 -6.00 49.14
CA SER A 208 10.41 -7.32 48.68
C SER A 208 9.33 -8.02 47.86
N ILE A 209 9.76 -8.69 46.80
CA ILE A 209 8.89 -9.44 45.91
C ILE A 209 8.63 -10.83 46.47
N GLN A 210 7.36 -11.11 46.74
CA GLN A 210 6.91 -12.42 47.24
C GLN A 210 6.73 -13.44 46.11
N LYS A 211 6.11 -13.03 44.99
CA LYS A 211 5.78 -13.91 43.86
C LYS A 211 6.22 -13.29 42.53
N ILE A 212 6.78 -14.13 41.66
CA ILE A 212 6.96 -13.81 40.24
C ILE A 212 5.73 -14.29 39.48
N THR A 213 4.86 -13.35 39.12
CA THR A 213 3.67 -13.63 38.31
C THR A 213 4.06 -13.86 36.85
N GLU A 214 3.18 -14.49 36.06
CA GLU A 214 3.39 -14.67 34.62
C GLU A 214 3.64 -13.35 33.88
N LYS A 215 2.99 -12.26 34.30
CA LYS A 215 3.26 -10.92 33.78
C LYS A 215 4.72 -10.48 34.03
N ARG A 216 5.23 -10.72 35.24
CA ARG A 216 6.64 -10.42 35.60
C ARG A 216 7.61 -11.32 34.85
N LYS A 217 7.32 -12.62 34.70
CA LYS A 217 8.11 -13.53 33.86
C LYS A 217 8.22 -12.99 32.43
N LYS A 218 7.09 -12.61 31.82
CA LYS A 218 7.06 -12.04 30.46
C LYS A 218 7.90 -10.77 30.33
N SER A 219 7.82 -9.86 31.30
CA SER A 219 8.66 -8.65 31.31
C SER A 219 10.16 -8.97 31.45
N ILE A 220 10.54 -9.88 32.34
CA ILE A 220 11.93 -10.33 32.51
C ILE A 220 12.44 -11.00 31.23
N LEU A 221 11.66 -11.88 30.61
CA LEU A 221 11.99 -12.52 29.33
C LEU A 221 12.24 -11.47 28.24
N ASN A 222 11.35 -10.50 28.11
CA ASN A 222 11.47 -9.45 27.09
C ASN A 222 12.75 -8.60 27.27
N LEU A 223 13.12 -8.29 28.51
CA LEU A 223 14.35 -7.57 28.81
C LEU A 223 15.59 -8.45 28.61
N ALA A 224 15.55 -9.70 29.06
CA ALA A 224 16.67 -10.63 28.97
C ALA A 224 17.00 -10.98 27.51
N LYS A 225 16.01 -10.99 26.62
CA LYS A 225 16.22 -11.11 25.16
C LYS A 225 17.04 -9.97 24.58
N LYS A 226 16.90 -8.76 25.12
CA LYS A 226 17.58 -7.55 24.62
C LYS A 226 18.91 -7.29 25.32
N HIS A 227 18.99 -7.61 26.61
CA HIS A 227 20.07 -7.16 27.48
C HIS A 227 20.70 -8.27 28.32
N ASN A 228 20.25 -9.53 28.25
CA ASN A 228 20.64 -10.66 29.11
C ASN A 228 20.25 -10.51 30.61
N LEU A 229 20.32 -11.60 31.38
CA LEU A 229 19.91 -11.63 32.79
C LEU A 229 20.89 -10.89 33.72
N GLU A 230 22.18 -10.91 33.40
CA GLU A 230 23.23 -10.22 34.18
C GLU A 230 23.00 -8.71 34.16
N THR A 231 22.66 -8.13 33.00
CA THR A 231 22.36 -6.70 32.89
C THR A 231 21.12 -6.32 33.70
N ILE A 232 20.12 -7.19 33.81
CA ILE A 232 18.96 -6.96 34.68
C ILE A 232 19.40 -6.87 36.14
N GLY A 233 20.26 -7.80 36.58
CA GLY A 233 20.88 -7.74 37.91
C GLY A 233 21.67 -6.46 38.14
N ASN A 234 22.42 -6.00 37.13
CA ASN A 234 23.17 -4.74 37.20
C ASN A 234 22.24 -3.53 37.37
N VAL A 235 21.09 -3.47 36.70
CA VAL A 235 20.10 -2.41 36.88
C VAL A 235 19.57 -2.38 38.32
N PHE A 236 19.34 -3.53 38.94
CA PHE A 236 18.96 -3.57 40.37
C PHE A 236 20.08 -3.06 41.28
N LYS A 237 21.34 -3.37 40.96
CA LYS A 237 22.49 -2.83 41.70
C LYS A 237 22.59 -1.30 41.56
N ILE A 238 22.43 -0.76 40.36
CA ILE A 238 22.39 0.70 40.12
C ILE A 238 21.24 1.33 40.92
N THR A 239 20.07 0.69 40.89
CA THR A 239 18.89 1.13 41.65
C THR A 239 19.19 1.21 43.14
N SER A 240 19.80 0.17 43.72
CA SER A 240 20.14 0.13 45.15
C SER A 240 21.09 1.24 45.60
N GLN A 241 21.84 1.85 44.67
CA GLN A 241 22.79 2.92 44.96
C GLN A 241 22.19 4.32 44.73
N SER A 242 20.97 4.41 44.21
CA SER A 242 20.30 5.68 43.90
C SER A 242 19.39 6.11 45.04
N GLU A 243 19.68 7.26 45.64
CA GLU A 243 18.81 7.87 46.65
C GLU A 243 17.41 8.17 46.08
N PHE A 244 17.35 8.67 44.84
CA PHE A 244 16.08 8.99 44.21
C PHE A 244 15.22 7.74 43.97
N LEU A 245 15.79 6.66 43.41
CA LEU A 245 15.01 5.45 43.12
C LEU A 245 14.60 4.69 44.39
N ASN A 246 15.34 4.86 45.49
CA ASN A 246 15.05 4.20 46.77
C ASN A 246 14.06 4.97 47.67
N GLY A 247 13.45 6.07 47.21
CA GLY A 247 12.51 6.83 48.05
C GLY A 247 13.14 7.93 48.91
N ASN A 248 14.46 8.10 48.87
CA ASN A 248 15.17 9.17 49.57
C ASN A 248 15.12 10.46 48.75
N ASN A 249 13.91 10.94 48.48
CA ASN A 249 13.63 12.19 47.78
C ASN A 249 12.46 12.93 48.45
N LYS A 250 12.23 14.18 48.05
CA LYS A 250 11.24 15.07 48.71
C LYS A 250 9.80 14.55 48.66
N ASP A 251 9.50 13.68 47.69
CA ASP A 251 8.16 13.16 47.45
C ASP A 251 8.00 11.72 47.98
N ASN A 252 9.01 11.18 48.67
CA ASN A 252 9.09 9.77 49.09
C ASN A 252 8.81 8.76 47.95
N TRP A 253 9.07 9.16 46.72
CA TRP A 253 8.78 8.33 45.55
C TRP A 253 9.85 7.25 45.40
N SER A 254 9.47 5.99 45.28
CA SER A 254 10.42 4.89 45.03
C SER A 254 10.05 4.08 43.79
N ALA A 255 11.07 3.53 43.13
CA ALA A 255 10.88 2.65 41.99
C ALA A 255 10.34 1.30 42.46
N SER A 256 9.26 0.82 41.86
CA SER A 256 8.80 -0.55 42.09
C SER A 256 9.50 -1.52 41.15
N PHE A 257 9.48 -2.81 41.49
CA PHE A 257 9.99 -3.86 40.61
C PHE A 257 9.37 -3.82 39.21
N ASP A 258 8.04 -3.62 39.13
CA ASP A 258 7.34 -3.54 37.84
C ASP A 258 7.70 -2.25 37.07
N TRP A 259 8.03 -1.16 37.77
CA TRP A 259 8.49 0.08 37.16
C TRP A 259 9.88 -0.08 36.54
N LEU A 260 10.79 -0.80 37.22
CA LEU A 260 12.14 -1.11 36.75
C LEU A 260 12.12 -2.07 35.55
N LEU A 261 11.18 -3.01 35.52
CA LEU A 261 11.00 -3.93 34.39
C LEU A 261 10.33 -3.29 33.16
N ASN A 262 9.91 -2.02 33.25
CA ASN A 262 9.43 -1.31 32.07
C ASN A 262 10.63 -0.95 31.16
N PRO A 263 10.62 -1.30 29.85
CA PRO A 263 11.77 -1.11 28.97
C PRO A 263 12.33 0.32 28.90
N ASN A 264 11.45 1.34 28.91
CA ASN A 264 11.90 2.74 28.82
C ASN A 264 12.58 3.18 30.12
N ASN A 265 12.08 2.72 31.26
CA ASN A 265 12.67 3.06 32.56
C ASN A 265 13.95 2.26 32.81
N PHE A 266 13.96 0.98 32.42
CA PHE A 266 15.12 0.11 32.48
C PHE A 266 16.34 0.75 31.80
N LEU A 267 16.18 1.26 30.58
CA LEU A 267 17.25 1.95 29.86
C LEU A 267 17.73 3.21 30.58
N LYS A 268 16.81 4.04 31.09
CA LYS A 268 17.19 5.25 31.83
C LYS A 268 18.05 4.93 33.06
N VAL A 269 17.73 3.84 33.78
CA VAL A 269 18.52 3.41 34.93
C VAL A 269 19.87 2.83 34.48
N LEU A 270 19.87 1.98 33.45
CA LEU A 270 21.07 1.38 32.88
C LEU A 270 22.07 2.43 32.36
N GLU A 271 21.56 3.50 31.73
CA GLU A 271 22.33 4.63 31.21
C GLU A 271 22.81 5.60 32.31
N GLY A 272 22.41 5.37 33.56
CA GLY A 272 22.90 6.14 34.71
C GLY A 272 22.19 7.46 34.96
N ASN A 273 20.98 7.68 34.41
CA ASN A 273 20.21 8.92 34.60
C ASN A 273 19.82 9.20 36.07
N TYR A 274 20.00 8.20 36.95
CA TYR A 274 19.69 8.29 38.38
C TYR A 274 20.88 7.95 39.28
N SER A 275 22.10 7.89 38.73
CA SER A 275 23.33 7.61 39.48
C SER A 275 23.92 8.89 40.08
N LYS A 276 24.49 8.77 41.30
CA LYS A 276 24.99 9.88 42.14
C LYS A 276 26.08 10.78 41.49
N ASN A 277 26.66 10.37 40.37
CA ASN A 277 27.76 11.09 39.70
C ASN A 277 27.35 11.90 38.47
N THR A 278 26.06 12.09 38.21
CA THR A 278 25.64 13.14 37.25
C THR A 278 25.61 14.47 37.97
N THR A 279 26.77 15.15 38.02
CA THR A 279 26.78 16.60 38.19
C THR A 279 25.84 17.19 37.16
N ASN A 280 24.93 18.04 37.64
CA ASN A 280 23.88 18.70 36.88
C ASN A 280 24.35 19.15 35.49
N ASN A 281 23.82 18.52 34.44
CA ASN A 281 23.51 19.19 33.19
C ASN A 281 22.06 18.88 32.86
N LYS A 282 21.14 19.56 33.56
CA LYS A 282 19.82 19.80 32.99
C LYS A 282 20.03 20.73 31.78
N PRO A 283 19.53 20.42 30.59
CA PRO A 283 19.20 21.47 29.64
C PRO A 283 18.02 22.22 30.27
N THR A 284 18.31 23.38 30.86
CA THR A 284 17.30 24.39 31.14
C THR A 284 16.63 24.71 29.81
N VAL A 285 15.32 24.46 29.71
CA VAL A 285 14.48 25.05 28.66
C VAL A 285 14.46 26.55 28.92
N ASN A 286 15.43 27.27 28.36
CA ASN A 286 15.37 28.71 28.16
C ASN A 286 15.40 28.95 26.66
N GLY A 287 14.41 29.71 26.18
CA GLY A 287 14.12 29.90 24.76
C GLY A 287 15.35 30.33 23.96
N GLN A 288 15.70 29.52 22.96
CA GLN A 288 16.57 29.94 21.87
C GLN A 288 15.71 30.67 20.84
N THR A 289 15.99 31.95 20.64
CA THR A 289 15.42 32.75 19.55
C THR A 289 15.91 32.21 18.20
N LYS A 290 15.05 32.34 17.18
CA LYS A 290 15.25 31.79 15.82
C LYS A 290 16.60 32.14 15.17
N GLU A 291 17.22 33.25 15.54
CA GLU A 291 18.53 33.68 15.02
C GLU A 291 19.66 32.68 15.32
N THR A 292 19.69 32.04 16.49
CA THR A 292 20.81 31.17 16.87
C THR A 292 20.81 29.82 16.13
N VAL A 293 19.65 29.40 15.61
CA VAL A 293 19.53 28.17 14.82
C VAL A 293 19.92 28.42 13.35
N GLU A 294 19.58 29.58 12.80
CA GLU A 294 19.96 29.96 11.43
C GLU A 294 21.46 30.19 11.26
N THR A 295 22.14 30.76 12.27
CA THR A 295 23.60 30.95 12.22
C THR A 295 24.36 29.62 12.22
N ASN A 296 23.89 28.63 12.98
CA ASN A 296 24.54 27.32 13.07
C ASN A 296 24.30 26.44 11.83
N LEU A 297 23.15 26.59 11.15
CA LEU A 297 22.89 25.90 9.89
C LEU A 297 23.76 26.44 8.74
N ASN A 298 23.95 27.76 8.68
CA ASN A 298 24.73 28.42 7.64
C ASN A 298 26.24 28.13 7.77
N ASN A 299 26.75 27.95 8.98
CA ASN A 299 28.15 27.56 9.18
C ASN A 299 28.41 26.10 8.76
N TRP A 300 27.44 25.20 8.90
CA TRP A 300 27.61 23.80 8.48
C TRP A 300 27.51 23.60 6.97
N LEU A 301 26.75 24.46 6.26
CA LEU A 301 26.62 24.40 4.80
C LEU A 301 27.79 25.05 4.03
N ASN A 302 28.59 25.88 4.70
CA ASN A 302 29.75 26.55 4.08
C ASN A 302 31.09 25.80 4.28
N ASP A 303 31.11 24.79 5.15
CA ASP A 303 32.28 23.94 5.42
C ASP A 303 32.15 22.52 4.79
N ALA A 304 31.23 22.34 3.83
CA ALA A 304 31.05 21.13 3.01
C ALA A 304 31.20 21.45 1.51
#